data_AF-H1Z0A9-F1
#
_entry.id   AF-H1Z0A9-F1
#
_cell.length_a   1.000
_cell.length_b   1.000
_cell.length_c   1.000
_cell.angle_alpha   90.00
_cell.angle_beta   90.00
_cell.angle_gamma   90.00
#
_symmetry.space_group_name_H-M   'P 1'
#
loop_
_entity.id
_entity.type
_entity.pdbx_description
1 polymer ?
#
loop_
_entity_poly.entity_id
_entity_poly.type
_entity_poly.pdbx_seq_one_letter_code
_entity_poly.pdbx_strand_id
1 'polypeptide(L)'
;MVPPSPIILSYLAEHKKATRNDITKVVYKVSSELDGTNVRINAVFRGHMENPDLGIESETVDSELWYWISNRFIGECDYPKKDDVCLEISKPDYFEEYKLENIRKNMKAIKWGTEDNRLDFLRILSKIIKEIPSSVH
;
A
#
# COMPACT_ATOMS: atom_id res chain seq x y z
N MET A 1 -0.08 -1.68 -16.06
CA MET A 1 0.48 -1.90 -14.70
C MET A 1 -0.01 -0.79 -13.80
N VAL A 2 -0.26 -1.09 -12.54
CA VAL A 2 -0.76 -0.16 -11.52
C VAL A 2 0.40 0.20 -10.60
N PRO A 3 0.72 1.49 -10.36
CA PRO A 3 1.75 1.85 -9.37
C PRO A 3 1.33 1.39 -7.97
N PRO A 4 2.25 1.23 -7.01
CA PRO A 4 1.90 0.77 -5.67
C PRO A 4 1.22 1.88 -4.84
N SER A 5 1.31 3.14 -5.24
CA SER A 5 0.79 4.30 -4.49
C SER A 5 -0.66 4.16 -4.02
N PRO A 6 -1.63 3.72 -4.85
CA PRO A 6 -3.01 3.55 -4.38
C PRO A 6 -3.13 2.53 -3.24
N ILE A 7 -2.28 1.50 -3.22
CA ILE A 7 -2.26 0.50 -2.14
C ILE A 7 -1.68 1.13 -0.87
N ILE A 8 -0.53 1.81 -0.99
CA ILE A 8 0.17 2.49 0.11
C ILE A 8 -0.76 3.52 0.77
N LEU A 9 -1.36 4.40 -0.05
CA LEU A 9 -2.21 5.48 0.43
C LEU A 9 -3.51 4.96 1.04
N SER A 10 -4.15 3.94 0.45
CA SER A 10 -5.31 3.31 1.07
C SER A 10 -4.99 2.66 2.40
N TYR A 11 -3.84 1.98 2.50
CA TYR A 11 -3.45 1.35 3.75
C TYR A 11 -3.25 2.38 4.87
N LEU A 12 -2.54 3.47 4.58
CA LEU A 12 -2.35 4.56 5.52
C LEU A 12 -3.64 5.35 5.81
N ALA A 13 -4.57 5.47 4.86
CA ALA A 13 -5.86 6.12 5.09
C ALA A 13 -6.72 5.36 6.11
N GLU A 14 -6.68 4.02 6.08
CA GLU A 14 -7.42 3.17 7.02
C GLU A 14 -6.75 3.07 8.40
N HIS A 15 -5.42 2.97 8.43
CA HIS A 15 -4.66 2.70 9.66
C HIS A 15 -4.03 3.95 10.30
N LYS A 16 -3.98 5.08 9.60
CA LYS A 16 -3.35 6.37 9.97
C LYS A 16 -1.83 6.34 10.16
N LYS A 17 -1.31 5.26 10.73
CA LYS A 17 0.11 4.99 10.95
C LYS A 17 0.45 3.58 10.52
N ALA A 18 1.64 3.37 10.00
CA ALA A 18 2.16 2.04 9.66
C ALA A 18 3.68 2.06 9.57
N THR A 19 4.30 0.90 9.68
CA THR A 19 5.72 0.76 9.38
C THR A 19 5.98 0.59 7.88
N ARG A 20 7.21 0.85 7.44
CA ARG A 20 7.67 0.55 6.07
C ARG A 20 7.53 -0.94 5.76
N ASN A 21 7.78 -1.82 6.73
CA ASN A 21 7.55 -3.26 6.52
C ASN A 21 6.07 -3.61 6.39
N ASP A 22 5.17 -3.04 7.22
CA ASP A 22 3.72 -3.28 7.10
C ASP A 22 3.22 -2.89 5.69
N ILE A 23 3.64 -1.71 5.22
CA ILE A 23 3.29 -1.21 3.89
C ILE A 23 3.83 -2.14 2.81
N THR A 24 5.09 -2.56 2.90
CA THR A 24 5.72 -3.45 1.90
C THR A 24 5.01 -4.81 1.86
N LYS A 25 4.66 -5.38 3.01
CA LYS A 25 3.89 -6.63 3.10
C LYS A 25 2.52 -6.51 2.43
N VAL A 26 1.81 -5.41 2.66
CA VAL A 26 0.50 -5.17 2.04
C VAL A 26 0.63 -5.07 0.51
N VAL A 27 1.59 -4.30 0.02
CA VAL A 27 1.83 -4.15 -1.43
C VAL A 27 2.21 -5.49 -2.06
N TYR A 28 3.08 -6.27 -1.42
CA TYR A 28 3.43 -7.61 -1.87
C TYR A 28 2.23 -8.55 -1.90
N LYS A 29 1.44 -8.58 -0.82
CA LYS A 29 0.31 -9.50 -0.71
C LYS A 29 -0.79 -9.16 -1.73
N VAL A 30 -1.05 -7.88 -1.97
CA VAL A 30 -1.94 -7.43 -3.05
C VAL A 30 -1.39 -7.86 -4.41
N SER A 31 -0.09 -7.66 -4.68
CA SER A 31 0.53 -8.08 -5.94
C SER A 31 0.39 -9.59 -6.15
N SER A 32 0.72 -10.39 -5.14
CA SER A 32 0.71 -11.85 -5.20
C SER A 32 -0.69 -12.42 -5.46
N GLU A 33 -1.72 -11.86 -4.81
CA GLU A 33 -3.11 -12.29 -5.03
C GLU A 33 -3.65 -11.86 -6.40
N LEU A 34 -3.06 -10.82 -7.02
CA LEU A 34 -3.41 -10.37 -8.37
C LEU A 34 -2.70 -11.16 -9.48
N ASP A 35 -1.71 -12.01 -9.17
CA ASP A 35 -0.95 -12.77 -10.19
C ASP A 35 -1.86 -13.64 -11.07
N GLY A 36 -2.97 -14.13 -10.52
CA GLY A 36 -3.99 -14.89 -11.26
C GLY A 36 -4.95 -14.04 -12.12
N THR A 37 -4.79 -12.71 -12.13
CA THR A 37 -5.64 -11.75 -12.86
C THR A 37 -4.86 -11.06 -13.99
N ASN A 38 -5.51 -10.19 -14.77
CA ASN A 38 -4.83 -9.33 -15.76
C ASN A 38 -4.24 -8.04 -15.16
N VAL A 39 -4.34 -7.85 -13.85
CA VAL A 39 -3.78 -6.70 -13.15
C VAL A 39 -2.37 -7.05 -12.69
N ARG A 40 -1.44 -6.12 -12.88
CA ARG A 40 -0.06 -6.22 -12.43
C ARG A 40 0.34 -4.97 -11.68
N ILE A 41 0.85 -5.14 -10.47
CA ILE A 41 1.42 -4.05 -9.68
C ILE A 41 2.84 -3.80 -10.16
N ASN A 42 3.16 -2.54 -10.43
CA ASN A 42 4.51 -2.13 -10.80
C ASN A 42 5.37 -2.03 -9.54
N ALA A 43 5.77 -3.18 -8.99
CA ALA A 43 6.65 -3.26 -7.83
C ALA A 43 7.59 -4.46 -7.96
N VAL A 44 8.84 -4.28 -7.56
CA VAL A 44 9.85 -5.36 -7.49
C VAL A 44 10.06 -5.72 -6.03
N PHE A 45 10.02 -7.01 -5.71
CA PHE A 45 10.16 -7.51 -4.35
C PHE A 45 11.38 -8.43 -4.23
N ARG A 46 12.03 -8.41 -3.07
CA ARG A 46 13.12 -9.33 -2.70
C ARG A 46 13.02 -9.72 -1.22
N GLY A 47 13.77 -10.74 -0.81
CA GLY A 47 13.80 -11.26 0.56
C GLY A 47 13.04 -12.58 0.71
N HIS A 48 12.36 -12.76 1.85
CA HIS A 48 11.67 -14.01 2.19
C HIS A 48 10.28 -14.10 1.54
N MET A 49 10.25 -14.35 0.22
CA MET A 49 9.00 -14.38 -0.57
C MET A 49 8.00 -15.44 -0.09
N GLU A 50 8.48 -16.59 0.39
CA GLU A 50 7.65 -17.68 0.91
C GLU A 50 7.14 -17.41 2.33
N ASN A 51 7.83 -16.55 3.09
CA ASN A 51 7.43 -16.16 4.44
C ASN A 51 7.71 -14.67 4.67
N PRO A 52 6.81 -13.78 4.23
CA PRO A 52 7.01 -12.32 4.28
C PRO A 52 7.20 -11.78 5.70
N ASP A 53 6.78 -12.52 6.73
CA ASP A 53 6.99 -12.14 8.12
C ASP A 53 8.45 -12.18 8.56
N LEU A 54 9.28 -12.93 7.84
CA LEU A 54 10.74 -12.93 8.03
C LEU A 54 11.43 -11.75 7.34
N GLY A 55 10.69 -10.93 6.59
CA GLY A 55 11.20 -9.72 5.94
C GLY A 55 11.06 -9.77 4.42
N ILE A 56 10.40 -8.76 3.88
CA ILE A 56 10.28 -8.50 2.45
C ILE A 56 10.62 -7.04 2.17
N GLU A 57 11.34 -6.81 1.09
CA GLU A 57 11.81 -5.48 0.69
C GLU A 57 11.34 -5.15 -0.72
N SER A 58 11.16 -3.86 -1.00
CA SER A 58 10.86 -3.37 -2.35
C SER A 58 11.40 -1.97 -2.58
N GLU A 59 12.37 -1.85 -3.48
CA GLU A 59 12.92 -0.55 -3.90
C GLU A 59 11.86 0.35 -4.53
N THR A 60 10.85 -0.25 -5.19
CA THR A 60 9.73 0.52 -5.76
C THR A 60 8.81 1.08 -4.70
N VAL A 61 8.51 0.31 -3.64
CA VAL A 61 7.75 0.82 -2.48
C VAL A 61 8.54 1.89 -1.77
N ASP A 62 9.84 1.68 -1.54
CA ASP A 62 10.70 2.65 -0.88
C ASP A 62 10.77 3.97 -1.64
N SER A 63 10.91 3.91 -2.98
CA SER A 63 10.90 5.10 -3.83
C SER A 63 9.59 5.88 -3.75
N GLU A 64 8.45 5.18 -3.66
CA GLU A 64 7.13 5.79 -3.54
C GLU A 64 6.93 6.43 -2.18
N LEU A 65 7.31 5.73 -1.11
CA LEU A 65 7.32 6.29 0.25
C LEU A 65 8.18 7.55 0.32
N TRP A 66 9.39 7.52 -0.25
CA TRP A 66 10.26 8.69 -0.33
C TRP A 66 9.60 9.87 -1.07
N TYR A 67 8.90 9.61 -2.17
CA TYR A 67 8.15 10.65 -2.89
C TYR A 67 7.08 11.30 -2.01
N TRP A 68 6.26 10.51 -1.31
CA TRP A 68 5.19 11.03 -0.46
C TRP A 68 5.71 11.76 0.78
N ILE A 69 6.82 11.28 1.36
CA ILE A 69 7.52 11.95 2.47
C ILE A 69 8.11 13.29 2.00
N SER A 70 8.83 13.29 0.87
CA SER A 70 9.45 14.50 0.31
C SER A 70 8.43 15.59 -0.01
N ASN A 71 7.20 15.20 -0.37
CA ASN A 71 6.09 16.12 -0.63
C ASN A 71 5.23 16.43 0.62
N ARG A 72 5.64 15.96 1.80
CA ARG A 72 4.97 16.19 3.10
C ARG A 72 3.52 15.72 3.14
N PHE A 73 3.21 14.63 2.45
CA PHE A 73 1.92 13.94 2.59
C PHE A 73 1.96 12.91 3.72
N ILE A 74 3.12 12.31 3.92
CA ILE A 74 3.45 11.34 4.98
C ILE A 74 4.63 11.90 5.76
N GLY A 75 4.68 11.68 7.08
CA GLY A 75 5.79 12.03 7.95
C GLY A 75 6.31 10.79 8.69
N GLU A 76 7.51 10.89 9.23
CA GLU A 76 8.05 9.86 10.14
C GLU A 76 7.47 10.05 11.56
N CYS A 77 7.16 8.95 12.23
CA CYS A 77 6.68 8.91 13.61
C CYS A 77 7.64 8.15 14.53
N ASP A 78 7.52 8.39 15.84
CA ASP A 78 8.28 7.65 16.84
C ASP A 78 7.88 6.17 16.84
N TYR A 79 8.85 5.28 16.70
CA TYR A 79 8.64 3.84 16.79
C TYR A 79 9.80 3.13 17.50
N PRO A 80 9.53 2.31 18.52
CA PRO A 80 10.56 1.79 19.40
C PRO A 80 11.47 0.72 18.77
N LYS A 81 11.10 0.13 17.63
CA LYS A 81 11.96 -0.83 16.92
C LYS A 81 12.88 -0.09 15.95
N LYS A 82 14.19 -0.15 16.20
CA LYS A 82 15.23 0.58 15.46
C LYS A 82 15.39 0.20 13.99
N ASP A 83 14.91 -0.97 13.59
CA ASP A 83 15.15 -1.51 12.24
C ASP A 83 13.98 -1.27 11.27
N ASP A 84 12.97 -0.48 11.68
CA ASP A 84 11.83 -0.15 10.84
C ASP A 84 11.45 1.33 10.96
N VAL A 85 10.91 1.88 9.87
CA VAL A 85 10.52 3.29 9.81
C VAL A 85 9.01 3.37 10.00
N CYS A 86 8.58 4.10 11.03
CA CYS A 86 7.17 4.43 11.23
C CYS A 86 6.79 5.64 10.41
N LEU A 87 5.62 5.54 9.77
CA LEU A 87 5.08 6.52 8.88
C LEU A 87 3.65 6.88 9.32
N GLU A 88 3.32 8.17 9.29
CA GLU A 88 1.99 8.68 9.60
C GLU A 88 1.49 9.69 8.57
N ILE A 89 0.17 9.77 8.41
CA ILE A 89 -0.45 10.75 7.51
C ILE A 89 -0.25 12.18 8.06
N SER A 90 0.33 13.06 7.24
CA SER A 90 0.50 14.49 7.61
C SER A 90 -0.65 15.37 7.13
N LYS A 91 -1.40 14.92 6.11
CA LYS A 91 -2.53 15.65 5.50
C LYS A 91 -3.78 14.76 5.41
N PRO A 92 -4.53 14.59 6.52
CA PRO A 92 -5.65 13.65 6.57
C PRO A 92 -6.70 13.88 5.47
N ASP A 93 -7.04 15.13 5.18
CA ASP A 93 -8.05 15.49 4.17
C ASP A 93 -7.70 14.98 2.77
N TYR A 94 -6.40 14.92 2.42
CA TYR A 94 -5.95 14.35 1.15
C TYR A 94 -6.15 12.83 1.08
N PHE A 95 -6.08 12.15 2.22
CA PHE A 95 -6.19 10.69 2.32
C PHE A 95 -7.64 10.21 2.36
N GLU A 96 -8.61 11.09 2.59
CA GLU A 96 -10.04 10.74 2.59
C GLU A 96 -10.48 10.09 1.26
N GLU A 97 -9.93 10.55 0.12
CA GLU A 97 -10.22 9.96 -1.20
C GLU A 97 -9.66 8.55 -1.37
N TYR A 98 -8.65 8.19 -0.58
CA TYR A 98 -7.98 6.89 -0.62
C TYR A 98 -8.55 5.89 0.38
N LYS A 99 -9.46 6.29 1.27
CA LYS A 99 -10.23 5.34 2.09
C LYS A 99 -10.95 4.33 1.21
N LEU A 100 -11.08 3.09 1.69
CA LEU A 100 -11.65 1.97 0.94
C LEU A 100 -13.04 2.25 0.38
N GLU A 101 -13.86 3.02 1.10
CA GLU A 101 -15.20 3.43 0.65
C GLU A 101 -15.19 4.44 -0.50
N ASN A 102 -14.17 5.30 -0.56
CA ASN A 102 -14.05 6.41 -1.52
C ASN A 102 -13.19 6.03 -2.73
N ILE A 103 -12.11 5.27 -2.53
CA ILE A 103 -11.22 4.83 -3.61
C ILE A 103 -11.97 4.01 -4.66
N ARG A 104 -12.98 3.25 -4.24
CA ARG A 104 -13.91 2.52 -5.13
C ARG A 104 -14.59 3.42 -6.16
N LYS A 105 -14.79 4.71 -5.84
CA LYS A 105 -15.42 5.72 -6.72
C LYS A 105 -14.37 6.51 -7.51
N ASN A 106 -13.16 6.69 -6.93
CA ASN A 106 -12.16 7.65 -7.40
C ASN A 106 -11.06 7.07 -8.30
N MET A 107 -10.93 5.75 -8.43
CA MET A 107 -9.91 5.12 -9.29
C MET A 107 -10.15 5.20 -10.81
N LYS A 108 -10.92 6.16 -11.30
CA LYS A 108 -11.18 6.31 -12.75
C LYS A 108 -9.94 6.76 -13.54
N ALA A 109 -8.97 7.37 -12.87
CA ALA A 109 -7.74 7.86 -13.51
C ALA A 109 -6.78 6.75 -13.94
N ILE A 110 -6.91 5.54 -13.38
CA ILE A 110 -6.09 4.39 -13.78
C ILE A 110 -6.72 3.74 -15.02
N LYS A 111 -5.91 3.51 -16.06
CA LYS A 111 -6.34 2.79 -17.25
C LYS A 111 -6.40 1.28 -16.96
N TRP A 112 -7.55 0.82 -16.45
CA TRP A 112 -7.79 -0.57 -16.06
C TRP A 112 -7.85 -1.58 -17.20
N GLY A 113 -8.09 -1.11 -18.43
CA GLY A 113 -8.37 -1.96 -19.58
C GLY A 113 -9.82 -2.47 -19.60
N THR A 114 -10.27 -3.07 -18.50
CA THR A 114 -11.65 -3.54 -18.30
C THR A 114 -12.17 -3.15 -16.91
N GLU A 115 -13.49 -3.15 -16.73
CA GLU A 115 -14.11 -2.94 -15.43
C GLU A 115 -13.84 -4.11 -14.47
N ASP A 116 -13.79 -5.34 -14.98
CA ASP A 116 -13.48 -6.54 -14.18
C ASP A 116 -12.11 -6.43 -13.50
N ASN A 117 -11.09 -5.92 -14.23
CA ASN A 117 -9.77 -5.68 -13.67
C ASN A 117 -9.81 -4.69 -12.50
N ARG A 118 -10.63 -3.63 -12.62
CA ARG A 118 -10.83 -2.65 -11.56
C ARG A 118 -11.50 -3.27 -10.34
N LEU A 119 -12.48 -4.14 -10.56
CA LEU A 119 -13.20 -4.84 -9.49
C LEU A 119 -12.32 -5.86 -8.78
N ASP A 120 -11.51 -6.64 -9.51
CA ASP A 120 -10.50 -7.53 -8.94
C ASP A 120 -9.48 -6.78 -8.11
N PHE A 121 -8.96 -5.68 -8.69
CA PHE A 121 -8.43 -4.49 -8.04
C PHE A 121 -8.86 -4.31 -6.58
N LEU A 122 -10.05 -3.72 -6.50
CA LEU A 122 -10.65 -3.19 -5.29
C LEU A 122 -11.03 -4.30 -4.31
N ARG A 123 -11.44 -5.47 -4.82
CA ARG A 123 -11.78 -6.63 -4.01
C ARG A 123 -10.54 -7.14 -3.25
N ILE A 124 -9.43 -7.34 -3.96
CA ILE A 124 -8.18 -7.82 -3.35
C ILE A 124 -7.61 -6.77 -2.40
N LEU A 125 -7.55 -5.50 -2.81
CA LEU A 125 -7.11 -4.40 -1.95
C LEU A 125 -7.91 -4.37 -0.62
N SER A 126 -9.25 -4.40 -0.72
CA SER A 126 -10.12 -4.34 0.45
C SER A 126 -10.01 -5.58 1.35
N LYS A 127 -9.67 -6.76 0.79
CA LYS A 127 -9.42 -7.98 1.56
C LYS A 127 -8.12 -7.83 2.34
N ILE A 128 -7.02 -7.50 1.66
CA ILE A 128 -5.68 -7.47 2.25
C ILE A 128 -5.52 -6.38 3.32
N ILE A 129 -6.07 -5.17 3.09
CA ILE A 129 -5.99 -4.09 4.09
C ILE A 129 -6.68 -4.46 5.42
N LYS A 130 -7.70 -5.32 5.38
CA LYS A 130 -8.38 -5.83 6.57
C LYS A 130 -7.66 -7.01 7.22
N GLU A 131 -6.95 -7.82 6.43
CA GLU A 131 -6.21 -8.99 6.92
C GLU A 131 -4.88 -8.60 7.58
N ILE A 132 -4.22 -7.53 7.12
CA ILE A 132 -2.91 -7.09 7.62
C ILE A 132 -3.09 -5.83 8.48
N PRO A 133 -3.19 -5.93 9.81
CA PRO A 133 -3.29 -4.76 10.68
C PRO A 133 -1.97 -4.00 10.72
N SER A 134 -2.03 -2.69 10.97
CA SER A 134 -0.83 -1.91 11.27
C SER A 134 -0.21 -2.36 12.60
N SER A 135 1.11 -2.45 12.64
CA SER A 135 1.85 -2.73 13.87
C SER A 135 2.01 -1.52 14.79
N VAL A 136 1.46 -0.36 14.39
CA VAL A 136 1.52 0.92 15.12
C VAL A 136 0.11 1.48 15.33
N HIS A 137 -0.16 2.05 16.51
CA HIS A 137 -1.45 2.64 16.89
C HIS A 137 -1.29 4.06 17.43
#